data_AF-A0A8X6IB82-F1
#
_entry.id   AF-A0A8X6IB82-F1
#
_cell.length_a   1.000
_cell.length_b   1.000
_cell.length_c   1.000
_cell.angle_alpha   90.00
_cell.angle_beta   90.00
_cell.angle_gamma   90.00
#
_symmetry.space_group_name_H-M   'P 1'
#
loop_
_entity.id
_entity.type
_entity.pdbx_description
1 polymer ?
#
loop_
_entity_poly.entity_id
_entity_poly.type
_entity_poly.pdbx_seq_one_letter_code
_entity_poly.pdbx_strand_id
1 'polypeptide(L)'
;MSPQESVFLHPNATSVTLHLSAWKNGGCPISHFVVQHRPKYQSQWITASEKLDMPREIHTIRHLSPDRDYVVMVTAHSEAGLTQGEYVVRTLPASAIGTEYMNRKICISTKIA
;
A
#
# COMPACT_ATOMS: atom_id res chain seq x y z
N MET A 1 12.20 -2.93 -11.50
CA MET A 1 10.92 -2.74 -12.21
C MET A 1 9.78 -2.62 -11.20
N SER A 2 8.88 -1.67 -11.42
CA SER A 2 7.67 -1.51 -10.60
C SER A 2 6.64 -2.62 -10.88
N PRO A 3 5.97 -3.17 -9.85
CA PRO A 3 4.89 -4.15 -9.98
C PRO A 3 3.58 -3.53 -10.49
N GLN A 4 2.58 -4.39 -10.73
CA GLN A 4 1.19 -3.94 -10.91
C GLN A 4 0.56 -3.53 -9.57
N GLU A 5 -0.37 -2.58 -9.61
CA GLU A 5 -1.07 -2.04 -8.45
C GLU A 5 -1.69 -3.14 -7.57
N SER A 6 -2.44 -4.08 -8.17
CA SER A 6 -3.19 -5.11 -7.44
C SER A 6 -2.33 -6.08 -6.62
N VAL A 7 -1.06 -6.25 -6.99
CA VAL A 7 -0.11 -7.11 -6.26
C VAL A 7 0.67 -6.30 -5.23
N PHE A 8 0.79 -4.99 -5.45
CA PHE A 8 1.60 -4.10 -4.63
C PHE A 8 0.81 -3.43 -3.51
N LEU A 9 -0.39 -2.93 -3.81
CA LEU A 9 -1.22 -2.14 -2.92
C LEU A 9 -2.40 -2.94 -2.39
N HIS A 10 -2.54 -2.95 -1.08
CA HIS A 10 -3.67 -3.54 -0.37
C HIS A 10 -4.35 -2.45 0.47
N PRO A 11 -5.40 -1.81 -0.04
CA PRO A 11 -6.09 -0.74 0.67
C PRO A 11 -6.93 -1.28 1.83
N ASN A 12 -6.97 -0.47 2.89
CA ASN A 12 -7.91 -0.56 3.99
C ASN A 12 -8.68 0.78 4.08
N ALA A 13 -9.55 0.95 5.08
CA ALA A 13 -10.34 2.16 5.27
C ALA A 13 -9.48 3.37 5.64
N THR A 14 -8.47 3.21 6.50
CA THR A 14 -7.63 4.33 6.97
C THR A 14 -6.14 4.12 6.72
N SER A 15 -5.81 3.11 5.93
CA SER A 15 -4.43 2.74 5.60
C SER A 15 -4.34 2.07 4.25
N VAL A 16 -3.12 2.01 3.70
CA VAL A 16 -2.79 1.20 2.52
C VAL A 16 -1.50 0.46 2.83
N THR A 17 -1.50 -0.86 2.64
CA THR A 17 -0.32 -1.70 2.80
C THR A 17 0.36 -1.90 1.44
N LEU A 18 1.67 -1.66 1.42
CA LEU A 18 2.58 -1.80 0.29
C LEU A 18 3.37 -3.10 0.47
N HIS A 19 3.34 -3.99 -0.52
CA HIS A 19 4.14 -5.22 -0.56
C HIS A 19 5.42 -4.96 -1.34
N LEU A 20 6.46 -4.49 -0.66
CA LEU A 20 7.75 -4.11 -1.25
C LEU A 20 8.45 -5.27 -1.96
N SER A 21 8.21 -6.52 -1.53
CA SER A 21 8.72 -7.74 -2.16
C SER A 21 8.22 -7.95 -3.61
N ALA A 22 7.13 -7.29 -4.01
CA ALA A 22 6.64 -7.36 -5.38
C ALA A 22 7.56 -6.64 -6.40
N TRP A 23 8.46 -5.78 -5.93
CA TRP A 23 9.42 -5.09 -6.80
C TRP A 23 10.52 -6.02 -7.29
N LYS A 24 10.67 -6.12 -8.62
CA LYS A 24 11.71 -6.92 -9.24
C LYS A 24 13.01 -6.13 -9.33
N ASN A 25 14.09 -6.73 -8.87
CA ASN A 25 15.43 -6.13 -8.80
C ASN A 25 16.25 -6.27 -10.10
N GLY A 26 15.83 -7.13 -11.04
CA GLY A 26 16.44 -7.26 -12.37
C GLY A 26 17.93 -7.64 -12.38
N GLY A 27 18.46 -8.16 -11.27
CA GLY A 27 19.88 -8.51 -11.10
C GLY A 27 20.66 -7.59 -10.17
N CYS A 28 20.17 -6.38 -9.87
CA CYS A 28 20.80 -5.46 -8.92
C CYS A 28 19.89 -5.28 -7.69
N PRO A 29 20.32 -5.63 -6.48
CA PRO A 29 19.46 -5.54 -5.29
C PRO A 29 19.05 -4.09 -5.00
N ILE A 30 17.78 -3.92 -4.62
CA ILE A 30 17.25 -2.63 -4.17
C ILE A 30 17.77 -2.38 -2.76
N SER A 31 18.39 -1.23 -2.53
CA SER A 31 18.95 -0.85 -1.23
C SER A 31 17.88 -0.29 -0.29
N HIS A 32 17.06 0.63 -0.79
CA HIS A 32 15.98 1.24 -0.03
C HIS A 32 14.88 1.79 -0.94
N PHE A 33 13.75 2.11 -0.33
CA PHE A 33 12.65 2.83 -0.98
C PHE A 33 12.37 4.18 -0.33
N VAL A 34 11.92 5.12 -1.14
CA VAL A 34 11.24 6.35 -0.71
C VAL A 34 9.76 6.20 -1.04
N VAL A 35 8.89 6.47 -0.07
CA VAL A 35 7.43 6.35 -0.25
C VAL A 35 6.77 7.68 0.05
N GLN A 36 6.02 8.17 -0.93
CA GLN A 36 5.25 9.41 -0.83
C GLN A 36 3.81 9.14 -1.23
N HIS A 37 2.89 9.94 -0.70
CA HIS A 37 1.49 9.86 -1.07
C HIS A 37 0.84 11.24 -1.06
N ARG A 38 -0.26 11.39 -1.78
CA ARG A 38 -1.12 12.57 -1.73
C ARG A 38 -2.55 12.20 -2.05
N PRO A 39 -3.56 12.92 -1.53
CA PRO A 39 -4.91 12.83 -2.06
C PRO A 39 -4.91 13.14 -3.57
N LYS A 40 -5.68 12.42 -4.38
CA LYS A 40 -5.66 12.53 -5.85
C LYS A 40 -5.86 13.96 -6.36
N TYR A 41 -6.67 14.73 -5.65
CA TYR A 41 -7.05 16.11 -6.00
C TYR A 41 -6.21 17.19 -5.30
N GLN A 42 -5.14 16.81 -4.58
CA GLN A 42 -4.20 17.75 -3.97
C GLN A 42 -2.85 17.69 -4.66
N SER A 43 -2.13 18.80 -4.72
CA SER A 43 -0.82 18.90 -5.39
C SER A 43 0.35 18.53 -4.49
N GLN A 44 0.22 18.70 -3.17
CA GLN A 44 1.31 18.50 -2.22
C GLN A 44 1.51 17.01 -1.89
N TRP A 45 2.75 16.53 -2.05
CA TRP A 45 3.17 15.21 -1.60
C TRP A 45 3.47 15.20 -0.11
N ILE A 46 3.07 14.11 0.53
CA ILE A 46 3.37 13.78 1.92
C ILE A 46 4.34 12.60 1.90
N THR A 47 5.48 12.75 2.55
CA THR A 47 6.45 11.65 2.67
C THR A 47 6.01 10.70 3.78
N ALA A 48 5.60 9.49 3.41
CA ALA A 48 5.30 8.43 4.38
C ALA A 48 6.59 7.81 4.93
N SER A 49 7.62 7.71 4.09
CA SER A 49 8.95 7.28 4.54
C SER A 49 10.05 7.77 3.59
N GLU A 50 11.08 8.41 4.15
CA GLU A 50 12.26 8.87 3.43
C GLU A 50 13.25 7.74 3.13
N LYS A 51 13.27 6.69 3.96
CA LYS A 51 14.19 5.57 3.80
C LYS A 51 13.60 4.28 4.40
N LEU A 52 13.15 3.41 3.51
CA LEU A 52 12.76 2.04 3.84
C LEU A 52 13.86 1.08 3.41
N ASP A 53 14.75 0.74 4.34
CA ASP A 53 15.83 -0.20 4.11
C ASP A 53 15.33 -1.62 3.80
N MET A 54 16.04 -2.30 2.89
CA MET A 54 15.84 -3.72 2.60
C MET A 54 16.71 -4.61 3.49
N PRO A 55 16.27 -5.85 3.81
CA PRO A 55 15.07 -6.53 3.32
C PRO A 55 13.84 -6.20 4.17
N ARG A 56 12.87 -5.47 3.60
CA ARG A 56 11.56 -5.24 4.19
C ARG A 56 10.51 -5.75 3.22
N GLU A 57 9.59 -6.56 3.72
CA GLU A 57 8.56 -7.16 2.88
C GLU A 57 7.35 -6.23 2.71
N ILE A 58 6.93 -5.56 3.78
CA ILE A 58 5.75 -4.71 3.79
C ILE A 58 6.00 -3.34 4.43
N HIS A 59 5.24 -2.34 3.99
CA HIS A 59 5.14 -1.03 4.63
C HIS A 59 3.69 -0.56 4.61
N THR A 60 3.21 0.10 5.65
CA THR A 60 1.81 0.57 5.71
C THR A 60 1.76 2.08 5.86
N ILE A 61 1.13 2.74 4.89
CA ILE A 61 0.77 4.16 4.99
C ILE A 61 -0.49 4.25 5.87
N ARG A 62 -0.45 5.07 6.92
CA ARG A 62 -1.53 5.20 7.92
C ARG A 62 -2.14 6.59 7.88
N HIS A 63 -3.20 6.79 8.67
CA HIS A 63 -3.88 8.08 8.85
C HIS A 63 -4.47 8.63 7.54
N LEU A 64 -4.93 7.73 6.68
CA LEU A 64 -5.68 8.08 5.48
C LEU A 64 -7.17 8.23 5.83
N SER A 65 -7.87 9.03 5.03
CA SER A 65 -9.32 9.18 5.15
C SER A 65 -10.03 8.04 4.41
N PRO A 66 -11.09 7.45 4.98
CA PRO A 66 -11.92 6.46 4.29
C PRO A 66 -12.61 7.00 3.04
N ASP A 67 -12.86 6.08 2.10
CA ASP A 67 -13.52 6.35 0.82
C ASP A 67 -12.88 7.52 0.04
N ARG A 68 -11.56 7.52 -0.07
CA ARG A 68 -10.79 8.56 -0.77
C ARG A 68 -9.75 7.98 -1.70
N ASP A 69 -9.60 8.63 -2.85
CA ASP A 69 -8.55 8.32 -3.81
C ASP A 69 -7.23 9.01 -3.41
N TYR A 70 -6.17 8.22 -3.37
CA TYR A 70 -4.80 8.65 -3.15
C TYR A 70 -3.93 8.25 -4.34
N VAL A 71 -2.91 9.06 -4.58
CA VAL A 71 -1.79 8.70 -5.44
C VAL A 71 -0.62 8.35 -4.53
N VAL A 72 -0.07 7.16 -4.72
CA VAL A 72 1.10 6.65 -4.00
C VAL A 72 2.25 6.58 -4.99
N MET A 73 3.36 7.20 -4.62
CA MET A 73 4.58 7.25 -5.41
C MET A 73 5.69 6.57 -4.64
N VAL A 74 6.35 5.61 -5.29
CA VAL A 74 7.39 4.80 -4.69
C VAL A 74 8.61 4.82 -5.57
N THR A 75 9.74 5.22 -4.99
CA THR A 75 11.03 5.27 -5.68
C THR A 75 11.94 4.20 -5.07
N ALA A 76 12.33 3.23 -5.89
CA ALA A 76 13.31 2.21 -5.53
C ALA A 76 14.71 2.68 -5.89
N HIS A 77 15.63 2.59 -4.93
CA HIS A 77 17.03 2.94 -5.12
C HIS A 77 17.88 1.67 -5.22
N SER A 78 18.68 1.57 -6.27
CA SER A 78 19.64 0.49 -6.48
C SER A 78 20.95 1.04 -7.00
N GLU A 79 22.00 0.23 -7.03
CA GLU A 79 23.30 0.64 -7.61
C GLU A 79 23.19 1.01 -9.10
N ALA A 80 22.28 0.34 -9.82
CA ALA A 80 21.99 0.63 -11.24
C ALA A 80 21.18 1.92 -11.45
N GLY A 81 20.73 2.57 -10.38
CA GLY A 81 19.95 3.81 -10.42
C GLY A 81 18.57 3.68 -9.77
N LEU A 82 17.67 4.57 -10.18
CA LEU A 82 16.35 4.76 -9.59
C LEU A 82 15.25 4.19 -10.48
N THR A 83 14.28 3.52 -9.89
CA THR A 83 13.04 3.13 -10.58
C THR A 83 11.85 3.67 -9.80
N GLN A 84 10.94 4.36 -10.48
CA GLN A 84 9.76 4.96 -9.86
C GLN A 84 8.48 4.26 -10.31
N GLY A 85 7.55 4.06 -9.38
CA GLY A 85 6.21 3.55 -9.64
C GLY A 85 5.19 4.50 -9.02
N GLU A 86 4.22 4.92 -9.83
CA GLU A 86 3.08 5.71 -9.39
C GLU A 86 1.81 4.85 -9.47
N TYR A 87 1.01 4.88 -8.42
CA TYR A 87 -0.16 4.04 -8.25
C TYR A 87 -1.33 4.88 -7.74
N VAL A 88 -2.51 4.63 -8.27
CA VAL A 88 -3.75 5.23 -7.77
C VAL A 88 -4.46 4.18 -6.94
N VAL A 89 -4.90 4.53 -5.74
CA VAL A 89 -5.59 3.61 -4.84
C VAL A 89 -6.72 4.32 -4.12
N ARG A 90 -7.85 3.62 -3.95
CA ARG A 90 -8.97 4.11 -3.16
C ARG A 90 -9.01 3.39 -1.82
N THR A 91 -9.04 4.16 -0.73
CA THR A 91 -9.28 3.60 0.61
C THR A 91 -10.71 3.09 0.72
N LEU A 92 -10.91 2.06 1.53
CA LEU A 92 -12.23 1.47 1.71
C LEU A 92 -13.17 2.42 2.49
N PRO A 93 -14.50 2.27 2.36
CA PRO A 93 -15.45 2.98 3.20
C PRO A 93 -15.26 2.67 4.69
N ALA A 94 -15.61 3.60 5.58
CA ALA A 94 -15.53 3.39 7.02
C ALA A 94 -16.40 2.21 7.49
N SER A 95 -17.51 1.93 6.79
CA SER A 95 -18.34 0.74 7.04
C SER A 95 -17.58 -0.57 6.82
N ALA A 96 -16.52 -0.57 6.00
CA ALA A 96 -15.66 -1.74 5.80
C ALA A 96 -14.98 -2.18 7.12
N ILE A 97 -14.69 -1.23 8.02
CA ILE A 97 -14.16 -1.49 9.35
C ILE A 97 -15.15 -2.33 10.17
N GLY A 98 -16.45 -2.13 9.98
CA GLY A 98 -17.51 -2.90 10.65
C GLY A 98 -17.88 -4.20 9.92
N THR A 99 -17.76 -4.27 8.60
CA THR A 99 -18.08 -5.48 7.85
C THR A 99 -17.07 -6.60 8.04
N GLU A 100 -15.79 -6.33 8.33
CA GLU A 100 -14.86 -7.41 8.71
C GLU A 100 -15.21 -8.01 10.08
N TYR A 101 -15.71 -7.20 11.02
CA TYR A 101 -16.26 -7.69 12.30
C TYR A 101 -17.55 -8.50 12.13
N MET A 102 -18.42 -8.13 11.19
CA MET A 102 -19.66 -8.87 10.92
C MET A 102 -19.41 -10.15 10.09
N ASN A 103 -18.50 -10.10 9.10
CA ASN A 103 -18.12 -11.27 8.30
C ASN A 103 -17.35 -12.33 9.10
N ARG A 104 -16.54 -11.93 10.10
CA ARG A 104 -15.90 -12.90 11.02
C ARG A 104 -16.89 -13.57 11.99
N LYS A 105 -18.04 -12.95 12.28
CA LYS A 105 -19.08 -13.54 13.14
C LYS A 105 -20.11 -14.41 12.40
N ILE A 106 -20.28 -14.22 11.10
CA ILE A 106 -21.28 -14.97 10.30
C ILE A 106 -20.84 -16.42 9.99
N CYS A 107 -19.54 -16.75 10.06
CA CYS A 107 -19.05 -18.11 9.79
C CYS A 107 -19.11 -19.10 10.97
N ILE A 108 -19.72 -18.78 12.12
CA ILE A 108 -19.72 -19.67 13.31
C ILE A 108 -21.11 -20.15 13.80
N SER A 109 -22.19 -20.03 13.02
CA SER A 109 -23.46 -20.63 13.46
C SER A 109 -24.30 -21.21 12.32
N THR A 110 -23.87 -22.35 11.78
CA THR A 110 -24.80 -23.32 11.17
C THR A 110 -24.29 -24.76 11.39
N LYS A 111 -24.68 -25.33 12.53
CA LYS A 111 -25.02 -26.76 12.68
C LYS A 111 -26.41 -26.75 13.32
N ILE A 112 -27.47 -26.78 12.50
CA ILE A 112 -28.19 -27.98 12.06
C ILE A 112 -28.72 -28.75 13.29
N ALA A 113 -30.05 -28.66 13.44
CA ALA A 113 -30.88 -29.46 14.33
C ALA A 113 -30.84 -30.95 13.98
#